data_AF-A0A422NNG2-F1
#
_entry.id   AF-A0A422NNG2-F1
#
_cell.length_a   1.000
_cell.length_b   1.000
_cell.length_c   1.000
_cell.angle_alpha   90.00
_cell.angle_beta   90.00
_cell.angle_gamma   90.00
#
_symmetry.space_group_name_H-M   'P 1'
#
loop_
_entity.id
_entity.type
_entity.pdbx_description
1 polymer ?
#
loop_
_entity_poly.entity_id
_entity_poly.type
_entity_poly.pdbx_seq_one_letter_code
_entity_poly.pdbx_strand_id
1 'polypeptide(L)'
;MHRCRLARNAAAFYEFVDSNFLNNRRPPVPGGAWPLESLRGKSLADLQQIWFLLLKERNMLHSMREHYLRHQEELGAMPAPSRLKMVQESMQNIKRVVKERDAEATAQAIAIFQERMERGIYRYPPGPPPPPGAHDPTVVVKVTLSRRVEADRLRELFGRYDVFEAHKGVVRVELKLPDEVLRKKEEAEQLWTQYMAEKSDVKAYHQWSASPSVYDYASVELAPGVFANDAVAEALARNAEKEDHNSEDDSTSSNSGTAGGDGEQKADAVDDGAVVAARVPVPASKRPPPPPKNPLERLKEERRSYLARTVIQLGYFPNITLQPPRYSSVEEVPRPTHPDEIEGPWEAYITYDRGDGLEYAQSLGIKSIDGAEVLEVVEHKREPQPYAKVDPVFLEALRREKAREETLMKWPHVPQWKYEYSEYTRKHLADIVRYNYSNVVDYVDREVLLTGRSVWECPIDIDYTCGGAKSVPPHAKKPIRYMDAGIAEVGVTDI
;
A
#
# COMPACT_ATOMS: atom_id res chain seq x y z
N MET A 1 -11.95 -26.55 64.10
CA MET A 1 -12.17 -25.10 63.93
C MET A 1 -11.01 -24.34 64.59
N HIS A 2 -9.91 -24.07 63.87
CA HIS A 2 -8.86 -23.18 64.36
C HIS A 2 -9.20 -21.74 63.96
N ARG A 3 -9.64 -20.93 64.93
CA ARG A 3 -9.77 -19.48 64.77
C ARG A 3 -8.36 -18.88 64.72
N CYS A 4 -7.88 -18.50 63.55
CA CYS A 4 -6.74 -17.60 63.42
C CYS A 4 -7.08 -16.27 64.11
N ARG A 5 -6.49 -16.03 65.28
CA ARG A 5 -6.39 -14.70 65.89
C ARG A 5 -5.34 -13.92 65.10
N LEU A 6 -5.76 -13.26 64.02
CA LEU A 6 -4.97 -12.15 63.46
C LEU A 6 -4.88 -11.08 64.55
N ALA A 7 -3.71 -10.93 65.15
CA ALA A 7 -3.41 -9.77 65.98
C ALA A 7 -3.64 -8.52 65.11
N ARG A 8 -4.65 -7.72 65.46
CA ARG A 8 -5.00 -6.49 64.74
C ARG A 8 -3.91 -5.45 65.03
N ASN A 9 -2.85 -5.45 64.24
CA ASN A 9 -1.83 -4.41 64.30
C ASN A 9 -2.40 -3.10 63.74
N ALA A 10 -2.48 -2.05 64.57
CA ALA A 10 -2.96 -0.74 64.15
C ALA A 10 -2.15 -0.13 63.01
N ALA A 11 -0.87 -0.50 62.86
CA ALA A 11 0.01 -0.01 61.80
C ALA A 11 -0.55 -0.25 60.38
N ALA A 12 -1.28 -1.35 60.19
CA ALA A 12 -1.94 -1.65 58.92
C ALA A 12 -3.07 -0.65 58.58
N PHE A 13 -3.68 -0.01 59.58
CA PHE A 13 -4.65 1.06 59.34
C PHE A 13 -3.97 2.42 59.12
N TYR A 14 -2.82 2.66 59.76
CA TYR A 14 -2.05 3.89 59.56
C TYR A 14 -1.58 4.05 58.11
N GLU A 15 -1.30 2.96 57.37
CA GLU A 15 -0.94 3.07 55.94
C GLU A 15 -2.12 3.47 55.01
N PHE A 16 -3.38 3.42 55.49
CA PHE A 16 -4.55 3.89 54.73
C PHE A 16 -4.81 5.39 54.92
N VAL A 17 -4.11 6.06 55.84
CA VAL A 17 -4.28 7.47 56.16
C VAL A 17 -2.99 8.22 55.86
N ASP A 18 -3.08 9.37 55.19
CA ASP A 18 -1.91 10.19 54.87
C ASP A 18 -1.22 10.68 56.16
N SER A 19 0.06 10.38 56.30
CA SER A 19 0.84 10.73 57.49
C SER A 19 1.02 12.24 57.63
N ASN A 20 1.05 13.01 56.53
CA ASN A 20 1.09 14.46 56.57
C ASN A 20 -0.23 15.01 57.10
N PHE A 21 -1.36 14.44 56.68
CA PHE A 21 -2.68 14.82 57.16
C PHE A 21 -2.82 14.57 58.67
N LEU A 22 -2.43 13.39 59.17
CA LEU A 22 -2.47 13.07 60.61
C LEU A 22 -1.64 14.03 61.46
N ASN A 23 -0.54 14.55 60.90
CA ASN A 23 0.36 15.48 61.58
C ASN A 23 0.04 16.96 61.27
N ASN A 24 -1.11 17.25 60.65
CA ASN A 24 -1.52 18.61 60.25
C ASN A 24 -0.47 19.35 59.40
N ARG A 25 0.23 18.63 58.52
CA ARG A 25 1.21 19.16 57.57
C ARG A 25 0.68 19.13 56.14
N ARG A 26 1.10 20.09 55.32
CA ARG A 26 0.77 20.09 53.88
C ARG A 26 1.51 18.95 53.17
N PRO A 27 0.82 18.02 52.48
CA PRO A 27 1.48 16.99 51.70
C PRO A 27 2.13 17.61 50.45
N PRO A 28 3.43 17.31 50.17
CA PRO A 28 4.10 17.79 48.98
C PRO A 28 3.62 17.07 47.72
N VAL A 29 3.75 17.73 46.56
CA VAL A 29 3.58 17.07 45.26
C VAL A 29 4.86 16.29 44.96
N PRO A 30 4.81 14.99 44.64
CA PRO A 30 5.98 14.19 44.31
C PRO A 30 6.56 14.57 42.94
N GLY A 31 7.74 14.03 42.60
CA GLY A 31 8.45 14.39 41.36
C GLY A 31 7.73 14.02 40.06
N GLY A 32 7.19 12.81 39.94
CA GLY A 32 6.51 12.37 38.71
C GLY A 32 6.01 10.92 38.74
N ALA A 33 5.30 10.54 37.67
CA ALA A 33 4.86 9.17 37.43
C ALA A 33 5.99 8.29 36.89
N TRP A 34 5.82 6.96 36.95
CA TRP A 34 6.74 6.02 36.31
C TRP A 34 6.61 6.09 34.78
N PRO A 35 7.65 6.52 34.04
CA PRO A 35 7.59 6.58 32.59
C PRO A 35 7.75 5.17 31.98
N LEU A 36 7.17 4.99 30.79
CA LEU A 36 7.22 3.71 30.06
C LEU A 36 8.66 3.21 29.83
N GLU A 37 9.57 4.11 29.48
CA GLU A 37 10.97 3.78 29.17
C GLU A 37 11.68 3.17 30.38
N SER A 38 11.48 3.73 31.57
CA SER A 38 12.05 3.16 32.80
C SER A 38 11.44 1.81 33.16
N LEU A 39 10.14 1.62 32.93
CA LEU A 39 9.44 0.37 33.24
C LEU A 39 9.83 -0.78 32.28
N ARG A 40 10.17 -0.48 31.02
CA ARG A 40 10.68 -1.49 30.07
C ARG A 40 11.99 -2.13 30.55
N GLY A 41 12.82 -1.39 31.28
CA GLY A 41 14.05 -1.89 31.90
C GLY A 41 13.86 -2.69 33.20
N LYS A 42 12.63 -2.88 33.69
CA LYS A 42 12.33 -3.59 34.95
C LYS A 42 11.91 -5.04 34.73
N SER A 43 12.28 -5.91 35.66
CA SER A 43 11.84 -7.32 35.63
C SER A 43 10.34 -7.44 35.92
N LEU A 44 9.72 -8.58 35.56
CA LEU A 44 8.31 -8.81 35.89
C LEU A 44 8.06 -8.79 37.41
N ALA A 45 9.01 -9.30 38.20
CA ALA A 45 8.97 -9.30 39.65
C ALA A 45 9.01 -7.87 40.24
N ASP A 46 9.81 -6.98 39.66
CA ASP A 46 9.84 -5.57 40.07
C ASP A 46 8.55 -4.86 39.66
N LEU A 47 8.03 -5.14 38.45
CA LEU A 47 6.79 -4.53 37.98
C LEU A 47 5.60 -4.88 38.88
N GLN A 48 5.45 -6.15 39.30
CA GLN A 48 4.40 -6.53 40.25
C GLN A 48 4.60 -5.88 41.62
N GLN A 49 5.84 -5.75 42.11
CA GLN A 49 6.12 -5.14 43.39
C GLN A 49 5.76 -3.65 43.37
N ILE A 50 6.19 -2.92 42.33
CA ILE A 50 5.85 -1.52 42.11
C ILE A 50 4.33 -1.37 41.96
N TRP A 51 3.65 -2.29 41.25
CA TRP A 51 2.20 -2.30 41.13
C TRP A 51 1.51 -2.37 42.50
N PHE A 52 1.96 -3.24 43.41
CA PHE A 52 1.40 -3.31 44.77
C PHE A 52 1.68 -2.04 45.60
N LEU A 53 2.85 -1.43 45.45
CA LEU A 53 3.15 -0.14 46.08
C LEU A 53 2.21 0.97 45.57
N LEU A 54 2.02 1.06 44.26
CA LEU A 54 1.09 2.01 43.64
C LEU A 54 -0.36 1.74 44.06
N LEU A 55 -0.74 0.46 44.20
CA LEU A 55 -2.08 0.09 44.65
C LEU A 55 -2.34 0.53 46.10
N LYS A 56 -1.35 0.37 46.99
CA LYS A 56 -1.42 0.85 48.37
C LYS A 56 -1.54 2.38 48.43
N GLU A 57 -0.69 3.09 47.71
CA GLU A 57 -0.74 4.55 47.60
C GLU A 57 -2.09 5.03 47.06
N ARG A 58 -2.59 4.39 45.99
CA ARG A 58 -3.91 4.69 45.41
C ARG A 58 -5.04 4.52 46.42
N ASN A 59 -5.01 3.44 47.22
CA ASN A 59 -6.02 3.20 48.24
C ASN A 59 -5.99 4.28 49.33
N MET A 60 -4.80 4.66 49.81
CA MET A 60 -4.63 5.77 50.76
C MET A 60 -5.15 7.08 50.19
N LEU A 61 -4.76 7.43 48.95
CA LEU A 61 -5.21 8.66 48.29
C LEU A 61 -6.73 8.69 48.06
N HIS A 62 -7.37 7.55 47.77
CA HIS A 62 -8.83 7.46 47.68
C HIS A 62 -9.49 7.64 49.05
N SER A 63 -8.96 7.04 50.12
CA SER A 63 -9.43 7.28 51.48
C SER A 63 -9.35 8.77 51.86
N MET A 64 -8.26 9.44 51.50
CA MET A 64 -8.11 10.88 51.73
C MET A 64 -9.09 11.69 50.89
N ARG A 65 -9.19 11.41 49.58
CA ARG A 65 -10.17 12.08 48.71
C ARG A 65 -11.59 11.95 49.26
N GLU A 66 -11.97 10.76 49.71
CA GLU A 66 -13.28 10.51 50.30
C GLU A 66 -13.46 11.28 51.61
N HIS A 67 -12.44 11.33 52.47
CA HIS A 67 -12.48 12.10 53.70
C HIS A 67 -12.69 13.61 53.47
N TYR A 68 -11.95 14.18 52.50
CA TYR A 68 -12.11 15.59 52.10
C TYR A 68 -13.48 15.86 51.45
N LEU A 69 -14.03 14.90 50.68
CA LEU A 69 -15.37 15.02 50.13
C LEU A 69 -16.44 14.98 51.22
N ARG A 70 -16.28 14.15 52.26
CA ARG A 70 -17.22 14.09 53.40
C ARG A 70 -17.22 15.37 54.24
N HIS A 71 -16.08 16.04 54.35
CA HIS A 71 -15.90 17.24 55.18
C HIS A 71 -15.46 18.45 54.34
N GLN A 72 -16.05 18.60 53.15
CA GLN A 72 -15.61 19.60 52.17
C GLN A 72 -15.75 21.04 52.67
N GLU A 73 -16.77 21.32 53.49
CA GLU A 73 -16.98 22.64 54.10
C GLU A 73 -15.91 22.98 55.15
N GLU A 74 -15.45 21.98 55.91
CA GLU A 74 -14.49 22.15 57.00
C GLU A 74 -13.04 22.18 56.49
N LEU A 75 -12.72 21.35 55.49
CA LEU A 75 -11.35 21.09 55.04
C LEU A 75 -11.01 21.72 53.68
N GLY A 76 -12.02 22.13 52.91
CA GLY A 76 -11.83 22.61 51.55
C GLY A 76 -11.37 21.53 50.56
N ALA A 77 -10.64 21.95 49.52
CA ALA A 77 -10.14 21.04 48.48
C ALA A 77 -8.96 20.18 48.96
N MET A 78 -8.92 18.93 48.53
CA MET A 78 -7.80 18.01 48.83
C MET A 78 -6.47 18.60 48.33
N PRO A 79 -5.44 18.70 49.17
CA PRO A 79 -4.12 19.16 48.75
C PRO A 79 -3.40 18.11 47.88
N ALA A 80 -2.65 18.59 46.88
CA ALA A 80 -1.88 17.78 45.93
C ALA A 80 -2.71 16.68 45.23
N PRO A 81 -3.81 17.03 44.52
CA PRO A 81 -4.68 16.06 43.86
C PRO A 81 -4.02 15.37 42.65
N SER A 82 -2.96 15.96 42.08
CA SER A 82 -2.19 15.40 40.96
C SER A 82 -1.54 14.05 41.26
N ARG A 83 -1.33 13.72 42.54
CA ARG A 83 -0.83 12.40 42.98
C ARG A 83 -1.67 11.25 42.43
N LEU A 84 -3.00 11.39 42.41
CA LEU A 84 -3.90 10.38 41.87
C LEU A 84 -3.68 10.15 40.37
N LYS A 85 -3.52 11.23 39.57
CA LYS A 85 -3.25 11.14 38.13
C LYS A 85 -1.90 10.45 37.88
N MET A 86 -0.85 10.80 38.63
CA MET A 86 0.48 10.19 38.51
C MET A 86 0.47 8.69 38.83
N VAL A 87 -0.25 8.27 39.87
CA VAL A 87 -0.39 6.85 40.23
C VAL A 87 -1.17 6.10 39.15
N GLN A 88 -2.28 6.65 38.66
CA GLN A 88 -3.05 6.05 37.58
C GLN A 88 -2.24 5.88 36.30
N GLU A 89 -1.51 6.92 35.89
CA GLU A 89 -0.61 6.89 34.74
C GLU A 89 0.48 5.81 34.91
N SER A 90 1.12 5.76 36.07
CA SER A 90 2.12 4.72 36.39
C SER A 90 1.54 3.31 36.27
N MET A 91 0.32 3.08 36.77
CA MET A 91 -0.36 1.79 36.66
C MET A 91 -0.74 1.47 35.20
N GLN A 92 -1.23 2.43 34.43
CA GLN A 92 -1.51 2.25 33.00
C GLN A 92 -0.24 1.89 32.23
N ASN A 93 0.87 2.54 32.54
CA ASN A 93 2.17 2.28 31.93
C ASN A 93 2.68 0.87 32.26
N ILE A 94 2.56 0.41 33.51
CA ILE A 94 2.88 -0.98 33.89
C ILE A 94 2.03 -1.97 33.09
N LYS A 95 0.71 -1.75 33.03
CA LYS A 95 -0.22 -2.61 32.27
C LYS A 95 0.16 -2.68 30.79
N ARG A 96 0.58 -1.54 30.21
CA ARG A 96 1.04 -1.47 28.82
C ARG A 96 2.31 -2.30 28.61
N VAL A 97 3.33 -2.15 29.45
CA VAL A 97 4.58 -2.92 29.34
C VAL A 97 4.34 -4.43 29.49
N VAL A 98 3.49 -4.83 30.43
CA VAL A 98 3.11 -6.25 30.59
C VAL A 98 2.38 -6.76 29.35
N LYS A 99 1.43 -6.00 28.81
CA LYS A 99 0.71 -6.36 27.57
C LYS A 99 1.65 -6.48 26.36
N GLU A 100 2.63 -5.58 26.23
CA GLU A 100 3.65 -5.63 25.17
C GLU A 100 4.43 -6.96 25.25
N ARG A 101 4.94 -7.32 26.44
CA ARG A 101 5.69 -8.58 26.67
C ARG A 101 4.83 -9.83 26.47
N ASP A 102 3.61 -9.83 26.97
CA ASP A 102 2.67 -10.96 26.81
C ASP A 102 2.33 -11.17 25.33
N ALA A 103 2.18 -10.10 24.55
CA ALA A 103 1.91 -10.18 23.12
C ALA A 103 3.10 -10.80 22.36
N GLU A 104 4.33 -10.39 22.68
CA GLU A 104 5.56 -10.97 22.10
C GLU A 104 5.69 -12.46 22.44
N ALA A 105 5.51 -12.83 23.71
CA ALA A 105 5.57 -14.22 24.16
C ALA A 105 4.48 -15.07 23.51
N THR A 106 3.27 -14.52 23.36
CA THR A 106 2.14 -15.19 22.68
C THR A 106 2.45 -15.41 21.20
N ALA A 107 2.99 -14.41 20.50
CA ALA A 107 3.36 -14.55 19.09
C ALA A 107 4.43 -15.63 18.88
N GLN A 108 5.47 -15.67 19.73
CA GLN A 108 6.49 -16.72 19.69
C GLN A 108 5.88 -18.10 19.98
N ALA A 109 5.03 -18.22 21.00
CA ALA A 109 4.38 -19.48 21.34
C ALA A 109 3.47 -19.99 20.21
N ILE A 110 2.74 -19.10 19.53
CA ILE A 110 1.91 -19.43 18.37
C ILE A 110 2.79 -19.94 17.22
N ALA A 111 3.89 -19.27 16.89
CA ALA A 111 4.80 -19.71 15.83
C ALA A 111 5.40 -21.10 16.11
N ILE A 112 5.87 -21.34 17.34
CA ILE A 112 6.37 -22.66 17.77
C ILE A 112 5.26 -23.71 17.69
N PHE A 113 4.04 -23.36 18.09
CA PHE A 113 2.90 -24.28 18.03
C PHE A 113 2.53 -24.61 16.58
N GLN A 114 2.53 -23.63 15.68
CA GLN A 114 2.31 -23.83 14.24
C GLN A 114 3.36 -24.76 13.63
N GLU A 115 4.65 -24.56 13.92
CA GLU A 115 5.73 -25.46 13.49
C GLU A 115 5.49 -26.91 13.99
N ARG A 116 5.15 -27.07 15.28
CA ARG A 116 4.84 -28.39 15.85
C ARG A 116 3.61 -29.05 15.23
N MET A 117 2.61 -28.24 14.87
CA MET A 117 1.40 -28.69 14.18
C MET A 117 1.72 -29.15 12.76
N GLU A 118 2.53 -28.42 12.00
CA GLU A 118 2.96 -28.80 10.65
C GLU A 118 3.75 -30.10 10.63
N ARG A 119 4.58 -30.32 11.66
CA ARG A 119 5.32 -31.57 11.87
C ARG A 119 4.43 -32.75 12.28
N GLY A 120 3.22 -32.50 12.76
CA GLY A 120 2.24 -33.55 13.07
C GLY A 120 2.62 -34.46 14.24
N ILE A 121 3.26 -33.91 15.28
CA ILE A 121 3.78 -34.71 16.41
C ILE A 121 2.71 -35.08 17.45
N TYR A 122 1.54 -34.43 17.42
CA TYR A 122 0.48 -34.65 18.40
C TYR A 122 -0.39 -35.83 18.01
N ARG A 123 -0.63 -36.74 18.96
CA ARG A 123 -1.45 -37.93 18.77
C ARG A 123 -2.20 -38.29 20.05
N TYR A 124 -3.47 -38.63 19.90
CA TYR A 124 -4.25 -39.37 20.87
C TYR A 124 -4.70 -40.67 20.20
N PRO A 125 -4.43 -41.87 20.74
CA PRO A 125 -3.82 -42.21 22.04
C PRO A 125 -2.33 -41.87 22.19
N PRO A 126 -1.77 -41.82 23.42
CA PRO A 126 -0.38 -41.45 23.64
C PRO A 126 0.59 -42.46 23.03
N GLY A 127 1.47 -41.98 22.16
CA GLY A 127 2.50 -42.76 21.48
C GLY A 127 3.07 -42.00 20.29
N PRO A 128 4.23 -42.40 19.75
CA PRO A 128 4.79 -41.77 18.56
C PRO A 128 3.85 -41.96 17.36
N PRO A 129 3.74 -40.98 16.44
CA PRO A 129 3.08 -41.20 15.16
C PRO A 129 3.88 -42.20 14.31
N PRO A 130 3.23 -42.90 13.37
CA PRO A 130 3.94 -43.68 12.36
C PRO A 130 4.98 -42.82 11.61
N PRO A 131 6.10 -43.41 11.17
CA PRO A 131 7.12 -42.66 10.46
C PRO A 131 6.55 -42.00 9.19
N PRO A 132 6.96 -40.75 8.88
CA PRO A 132 6.62 -40.10 7.63
C PRO A 132 7.00 -40.97 6.42
N GLY A 133 6.17 -40.99 5.38
CA GLY A 133 6.40 -41.78 4.16
C GLY A 133 5.98 -43.25 4.22
N ALA A 134 5.75 -43.84 5.40
CA ALA A 134 5.27 -45.22 5.48
C ALA A 134 3.82 -45.40 4.99
N HIS A 135 3.04 -44.31 4.93
CA HIS A 135 1.66 -44.29 4.42
C HIS A 135 1.55 -43.76 2.99
N ASP A 136 2.64 -43.21 2.43
CA ASP A 136 2.65 -42.59 1.10
C ASP A 136 3.42 -43.49 0.12
N PRO A 137 2.76 -44.48 -0.54
CA PRO A 137 3.38 -45.21 -1.65
C PRO A 137 3.46 -44.36 -2.94
N THR A 138 3.07 -43.08 -2.88
CA THR A 138 2.90 -42.22 -4.05
C THR A 138 4.18 -41.47 -4.39
N VAL A 139 4.49 -41.36 -5.68
CA VAL A 139 5.64 -40.62 -6.21
C VAL A 139 5.15 -39.48 -7.09
N VAL A 140 5.82 -38.33 -7.00
CA VAL A 140 5.53 -37.16 -7.84
C VAL A 140 6.64 -37.03 -8.86
N VAL A 141 6.28 -37.13 -10.13
CA VAL A 141 7.18 -36.92 -11.26
C VAL A 141 6.99 -35.49 -11.76
N LYS A 142 8.07 -34.71 -11.77
CA LYS A 142 8.15 -33.39 -12.40
C LYS A 142 8.60 -33.58 -13.84
N VAL A 143 7.76 -33.15 -14.77
CA VAL A 143 8.03 -33.11 -16.20
C VAL A 143 8.17 -31.66 -16.62
N THR A 144 9.33 -31.28 -17.15
CA THR A 144 9.59 -29.95 -17.68
C THR A 144 9.28 -29.95 -19.18
N LEU A 145 8.34 -29.13 -19.61
CA LEU A 145 7.83 -29.05 -20.98
C LEU A 145 8.19 -27.69 -21.58
N SER A 146 8.54 -27.60 -22.87
CA SER A 146 8.82 -26.30 -23.50
C SER A 146 7.59 -25.41 -23.70
N ARG A 147 6.40 -26.01 -23.72
CA ARG A 147 5.10 -25.36 -23.95
C ARG A 147 4.03 -25.90 -23.01
N ARG A 148 2.91 -25.17 -22.91
CA ARG A 148 1.75 -25.62 -22.15
C ARG A 148 1.10 -26.81 -22.87
N VAL A 149 0.91 -27.91 -22.14
CA VAL A 149 0.11 -29.06 -22.56
C VAL A 149 -1.08 -29.19 -21.62
N GLU A 150 -2.24 -29.61 -22.14
CA GLU A 150 -3.43 -29.80 -21.31
C GLU A 150 -3.24 -30.93 -20.29
N ALA A 151 -3.81 -30.75 -19.09
CA ALA A 151 -3.67 -31.71 -18.00
C ALA A 151 -4.26 -33.09 -18.35
N ASP A 152 -5.38 -33.11 -19.08
CA ASP A 152 -6.04 -34.35 -19.52
C ASP A 152 -5.20 -35.10 -20.54
N ARG A 153 -4.53 -34.36 -21.44
CA ARG A 153 -3.61 -34.93 -22.41
C ARG A 153 -2.38 -35.53 -21.73
N LEU A 154 -1.81 -34.83 -20.76
CA LEU A 154 -0.72 -35.38 -19.93
C LEU A 154 -1.18 -36.62 -19.16
N ARG A 155 -2.39 -36.62 -18.60
CA ARG A 155 -2.97 -37.79 -17.91
C ARG A 155 -3.17 -38.97 -18.85
N GLU A 156 -3.56 -38.75 -20.09
CA GLU A 156 -3.72 -39.82 -21.08
C GLU A 156 -2.38 -40.47 -21.41
N LEU A 157 -1.36 -39.65 -21.69
CA LEU A 157 -0.05 -40.11 -22.14
C LEU A 157 0.80 -40.72 -21.03
N PHE A 158 0.78 -40.11 -19.85
CA PHE A 158 1.46 -40.61 -18.65
C PHE A 158 0.59 -41.55 -17.82
N GLY A 159 -0.62 -41.87 -18.31
CA GLY A 159 -1.50 -42.85 -17.68
C GLY A 159 -0.95 -44.27 -17.82
N ARG A 160 -1.12 -45.08 -16.79
CA ARG A 160 -0.78 -46.50 -16.80
C ARG A 160 -1.70 -47.31 -17.70
N TYR A 161 -1.12 -48.07 -18.62
CA TYR A 161 -1.87 -48.93 -19.52
C TYR A 161 -2.39 -50.22 -18.84
N ASP A 162 -1.78 -50.63 -17.71
CA ASP A 162 -2.17 -51.82 -16.93
C ASP A 162 -3.28 -51.54 -15.91
N VAL A 163 -3.63 -50.27 -15.67
CA VAL A 163 -4.66 -49.86 -14.71
C VAL A 163 -5.98 -49.62 -15.41
N PHE A 164 -6.95 -50.53 -15.21
CA PHE A 164 -8.31 -50.44 -15.74
C PHE A 164 -9.22 -49.53 -14.89
N GLU A 165 -8.77 -48.30 -14.62
CA GLU A 165 -9.51 -47.29 -13.89
C GLU A 165 -9.45 -45.96 -14.64
N ALA A 166 -10.46 -45.10 -14.48
CA ALA A 166 -10.54 -43.83 -15.20
C ALA A 166 -9.33 -42.91 -14.95
N HIS A 167 -8.72 -42.98 -13.76
CA HIS A 167 -7.57 -42.18 -13.38
C HIS A 167 -6.23 -42.74 -13.91
N LYS A 168 -6.21 -43.96 -14.49
CA LYS A 168 -5.03 -44.62 -15.08
C LYS A 168 -3.79 -44.59 -14.17
N GLY A 169 -3.96 -44.82 -12.87
CA GLY A 169 -2.85 -44.79 -11.89
C GLY A 169 -2.24 -43.41 -11.60
N VAL A 170 -2.87 -42.32 -12.09
CA VAL A 170 -2.47 -40.92 -11.84
C VAL A 170 -3.48 -40.27 -10.91
N VAL A 171 -3.05 -39.81 -9.73
CA VAL A 171 -3.90 -39.12 -8.75
C VAL A 171 -4.26 -37.73 -9.26
N ARG A 172 -3.26 -36.92 -9.62
CA ARG A 172 -3.45 -35.55 -10.15
C ARG A 172 -2.29 -35.10 -11.02
N VAL A 173 -2.57 -34.13 -11.89
CA VAL A 173 -1.60 -33.41 -12.72
C VAL A 173 -1.73 -31.92 -12.40
N GLU A 174 -0.66 -31.30 -11.95
CA GLU A 174 -0.62 -29.86 -11.61
C GLU A 174 0.42 -29.16 -12.49
N LEU A 175 0.00 -28.13 -13.23
CA LEU A 175 0.90 -27.35 -14.09
C LEU A 175 1.26 -26.02 -13.43
N LYS A 176 2.55 -25.71 -13.38
CA LYS A 176 3.08 -24.46 -12.85
C LYS A 176 4.10 -23.85 -13.80
N LEU A 177 4.14 -22.53 -13.80
CA LEU A 177 5.27 -21.78 -14.35
C LEU A 177 6.25 -21.47 -13.21
N PRO A 178 7.57 -21.58 -13.44
CA PRO A 178 8.56 -21.11 -12.48
C PRO A 178 8.41 -19.59 -12.22
N ASP A 179 8.68 -19.15 -10.99
CA ASP A 179 8.57 -17.73 -10.61
C ASP A 179 9.45 -16.81 -11.48
N GLU A 180 10.62 -17.29 -11.92
CA GLU A 180 11.50 -16.55 -12.83
C GLU A 180 10.84 -16.31 -14.19
N VAL A 181 10.12 -17.31 -14.73
CA VAL A 181 9.42 -17.20 -16.01
C VAL A 181 8.18 -16.32 -15.85
N LEU A 182 7.46 -16.45 -14.73
CA LEU A 182 6.30 -15.61 -14.43
C LEU A 182 6.68 -14.13 -14.36
N ARG A 183 7.79 -13.81 -13.69
CA ARG A 183 8.36 -12.46 -13.66
C ARG A 183 8.78 -11.96 -15.04
N LYS A 184 9.45 -12.80 -15.84
CA LYS A 184 9.82 -12.44 -17.22
C LYS A 184 8.59 -12.15 -18.09
N LYS A 185 7.50 -12.90 -17.92
CA LYS A 185 6.23 -12.63 -18.61
C LYS A 185 5.60 -11.32 -18.17
N GLU A 186 5.59 -11.03 -16.88
CA GLU A 186 5.09 -9.77 -16.34
C GLU A 186 5.91 -8.58 -16.87
N GLU A 187 7.25 -8.68 -16.87
CA GLU A 187 8.14 -7.67 -17.44
C GLU A 187 7.92 -7.51 -18.95
N ALA A 188 7.75 -8.61 -19.70
CA ALA A 188 7.43 -8.57 -21.13
C ALA A 188 6.07 -7.92 -21.42
N GLU A 189 5.05 -8.15 -20.59
CA GLU A 189 3.72 -7.54 -20.74
C GLU A 189 3.78 -6.03 -20.49
N GLN A 190 4.53 -5.61 -19.46
CA GLN A 190 4.78 -4.20 -19.18
C GLN A 190 5.50 -3.52 -20.35
N LEU A 191 6.56 -4.15 -20.89
CA LEU A 191 7.28 -3.64 -22.06
C LEU A 191 6.42 -3.63 -23.31
N TRP A 192 5.57 -4.64 -23.53
CA TRP A 192 4.65 -4.69 -24.64
C TRP A 192 3.60 -3.57 -24.57
N THR A 193 3.05 -3.32 -23.38
CA THR A 193 2.13 -2.20 -23.13
C THR A 193 2.79 -0.86 -23.41
N GLN A 194 4.04 -0.67 -22.95
CA GLN A 194 4.83 0.53 -23.24
C GLN A 194 5.11 0.70 -24.74
N TYR A 195 5.49 -0.38 -25.41
CA TYR A 195 5.71 -0.40 -26.86
C TYR A 195 4.45 -0.02 -27.64
N MET A 196 3.29 -0.59 -27.29
CA MET A 196 2.03 -0.28 -27.95
C MET A 196 1.62 1.18 -27.75
N ALA A 197 1.85 1.74 -26.55
CA ALA A 197 1.65 3.16 -26.28
C ALA A 197 2.59 4.04 -27.11
N GLU A 198 3.90 3.78 -27.07
CA GLU A 198 4.91 4.56 -27.81
C GLU A 198 4.68 4.48 -29.34
N LYS A 199 4.29 3.31 -29.84
CA LYS A 199 3.92 3.11 -31.25
C LYS A 199 2.71 3.97 -31.65
N SER A 200 1.69 4.00 -30.80
CA SER A 200 0.49 4.82 -31.02
C SER A 200 0.85 6.31 -30.98
N ASP A 201 1.68 6.72 -30.03
CA ASP A 201 2.11 8.12 -29.85
C ASP A 201 2.95 8.60 -31.05
N VAL A 202 3.94 7.82 -31.50
CA VAL A 202 4.78 8.13 -32.67
C VAL A 202 3.92 8.31 -33.92
N LYS A 203 2.98 7.37 -34.14
CA LYS A 203 2.05 7.42 -35.29
C LYS A 203 1.18 8.68 -35.25
N ALA A 204 0.54 8.95 -34.10
CA ALA A 204 -0.37 10.08 -33.94
C ALA A 204 0.36 11.43 -34.05
N TYR A 205 1.59 11.52 -33.55
CA TYR A 205 2.41 12.73 -33.63
C TYR A 205 2.82 13.05 -35.08
N HIS A 206 3.38 12.06 -35.80
CA HIS A 206 3.90 12.27 -37.16
C HIS A 206 2.82 12.27 -38.24
N GLN A 207 1.61 11.78 -37.95
CA GLN A 207 0.47 11.84 -38.88
C GLN A 207 0.22 13.27 -39.41
N TRP A 208 0.48 14.29 -38.58
CA TRP A 208 0.27 15.69 -38.93
C TRP A 208 1.50 16.36 -39.56
N SER A 209 2.65 15.68 -39.57
CA SER A 209 3.92 16.22 -40.10
C SER A 209 3.96 16.24 -41.64
N ALA A 210 3.05 15.51 -42.29
CA ALA A 210 3.01 15.36 -43.74
C ALA A 210 2.13 16.44 -44.42
N SER A 211 2.70 17.07 -45.45
CA SER A 211 2.09 17.99 -46.44
C SER A 211 1.31 19.22 -45.91
N PRO A 212 1.31 20.34 -46.66
CA PRO A 212 0.56 21.52 -46.26
C PRO A 212 -0.95 21.24 -46.22
N SER A 213 -1.63 21.75 -45.19
CA SER A 213 -3.07 21.65 -45.01
C SER A 213 -3.79 22.78 -45.74
N VAL A 214 -5.06 22.57 -46.10
CA VAL A 214 -5.92 23.64 -46.64
C VAL A 214 -6.02 24.82 -45.66
N TYR A 215 -5.97 24.54 -44.35
CA TYR A 215 -6.06 25.56 -43.31
C TYR A 215 -4.78 26.38 -43.12
N ASP A 216 -3.63 25.91 -43.63
CA ASP A 216 -2.39 26.69 -43.60
C ASP A 216 -2.47 27.90 -44.56
N TYR A 217 -3.37 27.85 -45.56
CA TYR A 217 -3.64 28.94 -46.50
C TYR A 217 -4.90 29.74 -46.16
N ALA A 218 -5.38 29.66 -44.92
CA ALA A 218 -6.53 30.44 -44.49
C ALA A 218 -6.25 31.95 -44.65
N SER A 219 -7.22 32.71 -45.17
CA SER A 219 -7.06 34.15 -45.35
C SER A 219 -7.06 34.87 -44.00
N VAL A 220 -5.87 35.24 -43.52
CA VAL A 220 -5.67 36.02 -42.29
C VAL A 220 -5.18 37.41 -42.66
N GLU A 221 -5.98 38.43 -42.35
CA GLU A 221 -5.59 39.83 -42.50
C GLU A 221 -4.67 40.23 -41.34
N LEU A 222 -3.40 40.50 -41.64
CA LEU A 222 -2.38 40.84 -40.64
C LEU A 222 -2.37 42.34 -40.35
N ALA A 223 -2.60 43.14 -41.39
CA ALA A 223 -2.77 44.58 -41.34
C ALA A 223 -3.79 44.99 -42.40
N PRO A 224 -4.41 46.18 -42.28
CA PRO A 224 -5.42 46.62 -43.25
C PRO A 224 -4.92 46.51 -44.70
N GLY A 225 -5.54 45.61 -45.48
CA GLY A 225 -5.16 45.35 -46.88
C GLY A 225 -3.91 44.50 -47.11
N VAL A 226 -3.37 43.84 -46.09
CA VAL A 226 -2.23 42.91 -46.18
C VAL A 226 -2.63 41.55 -45.58
N PHE A 227 -2.65 40.51 -46.41
CA PHE A 227 -3.01 39.15 -46.02
C PHE A 227 -1.79 38.25 -45.92
N ALA A 228 -1.84 37.25 -45.04
CA ALA A 228 -0.76 36.27 -44.88
C ALA A 228 -0.43 35.52 -46.20
N ASN A 229 -1.42 35.32 -47.07
CA ASN A 229 -1.25 34.63 -48.35
C ASN A 229 -0.57 35.51 -49.43
N ASP A 230 -0.52 36.83 -49.25
CA ASP A 230 0.12 37.74 -50.21
C ASP A 230 1.63 37.43 -50.35
N ALA A 231 2.28 37.07 -49.23
CA ALA A 231 3.68 36.68 -49.20
C ALA A 231 3.98 35.36 -49.95
N VAL A 232 3.01 34.43 -49.96
CA VAL A 232 3.10 33.17 -50.72
C VAL A 232 3.04 33.47 -52.22
N ALA A 233 2.12 34.35 -52.64
CA ALA A 233 2.01 34.79 -54.04
C ALA A 233 3.27 35.52 -54.53
N GLU A 234 3.88 36.37 -53.69
CA GLU A 234 5.14 37.06 -54.01
C GLU A 234 6.35 36.13 -54.10
N ALA A 235 6.38 35.04 -53.35
CA ALA A 235 7.45 34.05 -53.40
C ALA A 235 7.33 33.12 -54.61
N LEU A 236 6.11 32.72 -54.97
CA LEU A 236 5.84 32.00 -56.23
C LEU A 236 6.26 32.83 -57.45
N ALA A 237 6.00 34.14 -57.45
CA ALA A 237 6.45 35.05 -58.52
C ALA A 237 7.98 35.11 -58.64
N ARG A 238 8.71 35.17 -57.51
CA ARG A 238 10.19 35.20 -57.48
C ARG A 238 10.85 33.90 -57.94
N ASN A 239 10.22 32.75 -57.66
CA ASN A 239 10.73 31.45 -58.10
C ASN A 239 10.52 31.23 -59.60
N ALA A 240 9.43 31.75 -60.18
CA ALA A 240 9.21 31.75 -61.63
C ALA A 240 10.27 32.58 -62.39
N GLU A 241 10.69 33.73 -61.85
CA GLU A 241 11.75 34.57 -62.46
C GLU A 241 13.16 33.96 -62.39
N LYS A 242 13.43 33.03 -61.45
CA LYS A 242 14.72 32.33 -61.32
C LYS A 242 14.87 31.14 -62.26
N GLU A 243 13.77 30.46 -62.61
CA GLU A 243 13.80 29.35 -63.57
C GLU A 243 14.11 29.84 -64.99
N ASP A 244 13.65 31.04 -65.37
CA ASP A 244 13.93 31.65 -66.68
C ASP A 244 15.40 32.07 -66.89
N HIS A 245 16.20 32.21 -65.82
CA HIS A 245 17.62 32.61 -65.92
C HIS A 245 18.63 31.45 -65.90
N ASN A 246 18.19 30.22 -65.60
CA ASN A 246 19.06 29.03 -65.54
C ASN A 246 18.99 28.13 -66.79
N SER A 247 18.28 28.55 -67.84
CA SER A 247 18.16 27.82 -69.12
C SER A 247 19.15 28.25 -70.22
N GLU A 248 20.09 29.15 -69.94
CA GLU A 248 21.13 29.59 -70.88
C GLU A 248 22.54 29.39 -70.29
N ASP A 249 23.00 28.14 -70.23
CA ASP A 249 24.42 27.73 -70.41
C ASP A 249 24.63 26.31 -69.89
N ASP A 250 24.48 25.30 -70.75
CA ASP A 250 25.58 24.38 -71.06
C ASP A 250 25.19 23.47 -72.24
N SER A 251 25.95 23.56 -73.32
CA SER A 251 25.91 22.61 -74.43
C SER A 251 27.32 22.09 -74.66
N THR A 252 27.57 20.80 -74.43
CA THR A 252 28.24 19.94 -75.42
C THR A 252 28.33 18.45 -75.03
N SER A 253 28.14 17.63 -76.07
CA SER A 253 28.63 16.25 -76.28
C SER A 253 27.82 15.06 -75.77
N SER A 254 27.15 14.45 -76.75
CA SER A 254 26.58 13.10 -76.81
C SER A 254 27.51 11.96 -76.37
N ASN A 255 26.96 10.96 -75.66
CA ASN A 255 27.01 9.57 -76.15
C ASN A 255 25.95 8.65 -75.53
N SER A 256 25.56 7.67 -76.34
CA SER A 256 24.48 6.67 -76.27
C SER A 256 24.34 5.80 -75.01
N GLY A 257 23.09 5.41 -74.70
CA GLY A 257 22.80 4.18 -73.93
C GLY A 257 21.36 4.06 -73.43
N THR A 258 20.54 3.24 -74.11
CA THR A 258 19.14 2.90 -73.83
C THR A 258 18.93 2.12 -72.52
N ALA A 259 17.89 2.43 -71.74
CA ALA A 259 16.82 1.51 -71.24
C ALA A 259 16.23 1.87 -69.84
N GLY A 260 14.95 2.25 -69.84
CA GLY A 260 13.86 1.72 -68.98
C GLY A 260 13.83 2.00 -67.47
N GLY A 261 12.77 2.69 -67.01
CA GLY A 261 12.31 2.62 -65.62
C GLY A 261 11.41 3.79 -65.19
N ASP A 262 10.09 3.58 -65.25
CA ASP A 262 9.03 4.50 -64.81
C ASP A 262 9.10 4.86 -63.31
N GLY A 263 8.70 6.10 -62.98
CA GLY A 263 8.42 6.52 -61.60
C GLY A 263 8.49 8.04 -61.41
N GLU A 264 7.35 8.71 -61.58
CA GLU A 264 7.09 10.13 -61.34
C GLU A 264 7.88 10.76 -60.17
N GLN A 265 8.89 11.55 -60.49
CA GLN A 265 9.41 12.61 -59.62
C GLN A 265 8.60 13.87 -59.88
N LYS A 266 7.55 14.12 -59.08
CA LYS A 266 6.98 15.45 -58.96
C LYS A 266 7.97 16.30 -58.16
N ALA A 267 8.57 17.28 -58.83
CA ALA A 267 9.44 18.27 -58.21
C ALA A 267 8.77 18.88 -56.96
N ASP A 268 9.49 18.90 -55.85
CA ASP A 268 9.11 19.60 -54.63
C ASP A 268 8.95 21.09 -54.94
N ALA A 269 7.71 21.54 -55.13
CA ALA A 269 7.37 22.96 -55.06
C ALA A 269 7.58 23.38 -53.60
N VAL A 270 8.78 23.88 -53.30
CA VAL A 270 9.09 24.50 -52.02
C VAL A 270 8.22 25.75 -51.94
N ASP A 271 7.16 25.66 -51.15
CA ASP A 271 6.21 26.73 -50.92
C ASP A 271 6.86 27.77 -50.00
N ASP A 272 7.84 28.48 -50.55
CA ASP A 272 8.57 29.56 -49.89
C ASP A 272 7.53 30.62 -49.48
N GLY A 273 7.37 30.88 -48.18
CA GLY A 273 6.49 31.94 -47.67
C GLY A 273 5.20 31.48 -46.98
N ALA A 274 4.77 30.22 -47.11
CA ALA A 274 3.60 29.70 -46.38
C ALA A 274 3.95 29.31 -44.93
N VAL A 275 3.13 29.72 -43.96
CA VAL A 275 3.30 29.31 -42.55
C VAL A 275 2.59 27.99 -42.32
N VAL A 276 3.29 26.88 -42.58
CA VAL A 276 2.77 25.52 -42.37
C VAL A 276 2.83 25.17 -40.88
N ALA A 277 1.68 25.02 -40.22
CA ALA A 277 1.61 24.82 -38.77
C ALA A 277 2.42 23.61 -38.27
N ALA A 278 2.44 22.53 -39.06
CA ALA A 278 3.18 21.29 -38.75
C ALA A 278 4.71 21.45 -38.79
N ARG A 279 5.23 22.45 -39.51
CA ARG A 279 6.67 22.71 -39.67
C ARG A 279 7.21 23.76 -38.70
N VAL A 280 6.33 24.38 -37.90
CA VAL A 280 6.72 25.38 -36.90
C VAL A 280 7.56 24.70 -35.81
N PRO A 281 8.75 25.23 -35.47
CA PRO A 281 9.58 24.65 -34.42
C PRO A 281 8.86 24.75 -33.07
N VAL A 282 8.56 23.59 -32.47
CA VAL A 282 7.85 23.51 -31.19
C VAL A 282 8.82 23.80 -30.03
N PRO A 283 8.52 24.75 -29.13
CA PRO A 283 9.36 24.99 -27.96
C PRO A 283 9.31 23.82 -26.98
N ALA A 284 10.40 23.57 -26.27
CA ALA A 284 10.48 22.50 -25.27
C ALA A 284 9.43 22.64 -24.17
N SER A 285 8.92 21.52 -23.66
CA SER A 285 7.91 21.48 -22.59
C SER A 285 8.42 22.19 -21.33
N LYS A 286 7.71 23.22 -20.88
CA LYS A 286 8.10 23.99 -19.68
C LYS A 286 7.83 23.18 -18.41
N ARG A 287 8.83 23.11 -17.53
CA ARG A 287 8.70 22.54 -16.17
C ARG A 287 8.41 23.63 -15.14
N PRO A 288 7.96 23.27 -13.92
CA PRO A 288 7.89 24.22 -12.82
C PRO A 288 9.22 24.96 -12.65
N PRO A 289 9.20 26.29 -12.45
CA PRO A 289 10.42 27.05 -12.26
C PRO A 289 11.18 26.52 -11.04
N PRO A 290 12.53 26.53 -11.08
CA PRO A 290 13.31 26.15 -9.93
C PRO A 290 13.03 27.12 -8.77
N PRO A 291 13.02 26.64 -7.52
CA PRO A 291 12.80 27.50 -6.36
C PRO A 291 13.81 28.66 -6.30
N PRO A 292 13.38 29.87 -5.90
CA PRO A 292 14.28 31.01 -5.68
C PRO A 292 15.36 30.68 -4.66
N LYS A 293 16.55 31.28 -4.84
CA LYS A 293 17.66 31.15 -3.90
C LYS A 293 17.34 31.78 -2.54
N ASN A 294 16.56 32.86 -2.52
CA ASN A 294 16.14 33.52 -1.29
C ASN A 294 15.07 32.66 -0.57
N PRO A 295 15.30 32.22 0.67
CA PRO A 295 14.35 31.37 1.39
C PRO A 295 12.98 32.00 1.61
N LEU A 296 12.93 33.32 1.85
CA LEU A 296 11.67 34.03 2.06
C LEU A 296 10.84 34.07 0.78
N GLU A 297 11.47 34.33 -0.35
CA GLU A 297 10.79 34.30 -1.66
C GLU A 297 10.32 32.89 -2.02
N ARG A 298 11.15 31.88 -1.76
CA ARG A 298 10.78 30.47 -1.93
C ARG A 298 9.54 30.10 -1.11
N LEU A 299 9.50 30.45 0.18
CA LEU A 299 8.33 30.19 1.03
C LEU A 299 7.09 30.96 0.56
N LYS A 300 7.27 32.21 0.08
CA LYS A 300 6.18 32.99 -0.49
C LYS A 300 5.61 32.33 -1.75
N GLU A 301 6.47 31.77 -2.60
CA GLU A 301 6.06 31.04 -3.81
C GLU A 301 5.38 29.70 -3.48
N GLU A 302 5.92 28.96 -2.53
CA GLU A 302 5.33 27.70 -2.04
C GLU A 302 3.94 27.91 -1.42
N ARG A 303 3.75 29.03 -0.69
CA ARG A 303 2.48 29.41 -0.06
C ARG A 303 1.41 29.85 -1.06
N ARG A 304 1.75 30.13 -2.33
CA ARG A 304 0.75 30.55 -3.32
C ARG A 304 -0.29 29.45 -3.53
N SER A 305 -1.51 29.86 -3.87
CA SER A 305 -2.59 28.94 -4.24
C SER A 305 -2.17 27.99 -5.37
N TYR A 306 -2.81 26.82 -5.43
CA TYR A 306 -2.60 25.87 -6.52
C TYR A 306 -2.73 26.53 -7.90
N LEU A 307 -3.75 27.35 -8.14
CA LEU A 307 -3.96 28.02 -9.42
C LEU A 307 -2.81 28.96 -9.78
N ALA A 308 -2.32 29.75 -8.82
CA ALA A 308 -1.18 30.64 -9.01
C ALA A 308 0.16 29.90 -9.21
N ARG A 309 0.24 28.63 -8.78
CA ARG A 309 1.40 27.75 -9.00
C ARG A 309 1.31 26.96 -10.31
N THR A 310 0.17 26.98 -11.01
CA THR A 310 0.05 26.31 -12.31
C THR A 310 0.99 26.94 -13.33
N VAL A 311 1.69 26.10 -14.09
CA VAL A 311 2.66 26.54 -15.10
C VAL A 311 1.92 26.84 -16.40
N ILE A 312 2.07 28.06 -16.92
CA ILE A 312 1.49 28.46 -18.19
C ILE A 312 2.61 28.55 -19.25
N GLN A 313 2.38 27.92 -20.41
CA GLN A 313 3.25 28.03 -21.59
C GLN A 313 2.49 28.52 -22.84
N LEU A 314 1.37 27.89 -23.21
CA LEU A 314 0.56 28.28 -24.38
C LEU A 314 -0.70 29.09 -24.04
N GLY A 315 -1.18 29.01 -22.80
CA GLY A 315 -2.40 29.72 -22.33
C GLY A 315 -3.73 29.01 -22.64
N TYR A 316 -3.78 28.15 -23.66
CA TYR A 316 -4.93 27.32 -24.03
C TYR A 316 -4.53 25.84 -24.03
N PHE A 317 -5.50 24.92 -24.11
CA PHE A 317 -5.22 23.47 -24.21
C PHE A 317 -4.25 23.15 -25.37
N PRO A 318 -3.22 22.29 -25.18
CA PRO A 318 -2.89 21.48 -23.99
C PRO A 318 -2.08 22.20 -22.89
N ASN A 319 -1.90 23.52 -23.02
CA ASN A 319 -1.11 24.45 -22.20
C ASN A 319 0.40 24.19 -22.23
N ILE A 320 0.85 22.94 -22.09
CA ILE A 320 2.26 22.53 -22.20
C ILE A 320 2.45 21.79 -23.52
N THR A 321 3.54 22.08 -24.23
CA THR A 321 3.88 21.37 -25.47
C THR A 321 4.18 19.90 -25.19
N LEU A 322 3.73 19.03 -26.10
CA LEU A 322 4.05 17.61 -26.03
C LEU A 322 5.57 17.40 -26.19
N GLN A 323 6.11 16.38 -25.53
CA GLN A 323 7.49 15.97 -25.78
C GLN A 323 7.55 15.23 -27.13
N PRO A 324 8.47 15.61 -28.02
CA PRO A 324 8.61 14.90 -29.28
C PRO A 324 8.98 13.44 -28.99
N PRO A 325 8.36 12.47 -29.69
CA PRO A 325 8.70 11.08 -29.52
C PRO A 325 10.15 10.82 -29.95
N ARG A 326 10.72 9.73 -29.45
CA ARG A 326 12.13 9.35 -29.74
C ARG A 326 12.37 8.88 -31.17
N TYR A 327 11.33 8.33 -31.81
CA TYR A 327 11.38 7.70 -33.13
C TYR A 327 10.55 8.50 -34.13
N SER A 328 10.96 8.49 -35.41
CA SER A 328 10.30 9.28 -36.47
C SER A 328 9.21 8.49 -37.20
N SER A 329 9.33 7.16 -37.20
CA SER A 329 8.39 6.24 -37.85
C SER A 329 8.00 5.10 -36.92
N VAL A 330 6.88 4.45 -37.24
CA VAL A 330 6.34 3.33 -36.45
C VAL A 330 7.24 2.09 -36.55
N GLU A 331 7.91 1.93 -37.69
CA GLU A 331 8.81 0.83 -38.01
C GLU A 331 10.15 0.94 -37.25
N GLU A 332 10.57 2.15 -36.90
CA GLU A 332 11.78 2.41 -36.09
C GLU A 332 11.61 2.05 -34.60
N VAL A 333 10.36 2.00 -34.11
CA VAL A 333 10.10 1.66 -32.70
C VAL A 333 10.45 0.19 -32.46
N PRO A 334 11.43 -0.13 -31.60
CA PRO A 334 11.90 -1.49 -31.42
C PRO A 334 10.80 -2.35 -30.80
N ARG A 335 10.45 -3.45 -31.50
CA ARG A 335 9.45 -4.41 -31.02
C ARG A 335 10.06 -5.27 -29.90
N PRO A 336 9.55 -5.22 -28.66
CA PRO A 336 9.96 -6.16 -27.62
C PRO A 336 9.34 -7.54 -27.86
N THR A 337 9.82 -8.54 -27.13
CA THR A 337 9.23 -9.89 -27.13
C THR A 337 7.81 -9.85 -26.55
N HIS A 338 6.85 -10.45 -27.23
CA HIS A 338 5.49 -10.58 -26.71
C HIS A 338 5.43 -11.63 -25.58
N PRO A 339 4.60 -11.48 -24.53
CA PRO A 339 4.50 -12.45 -23.43
C PRO A 339 4.15 -13.88 -23.90
N ASP A 340 3.33 -13.99 -24.94
CA ASP A 340 2.96 -15.29 -25.54
C ASP A 340 4.10 -15.94 -26.35
N GLU A 341 5.07 -15.17 -26.83
CA GLU A 341 6.27 -15.73 -27.49
C GLU A 341 7.17 -16.43 -26.47
N ILE A 342 7.10 -16.00 -25.21
CA ILE A 342 7.79 -16.64 -24.10
C ILE A 342 6.91 -17.77 -23.59
N GLU A 343 6.86 -18.90 -24.29
CA GLU A 343 6.05 -20.03 -23.82
C GLU A 343 6.57 -20.56 -22.48
N GLY A 344 7.91 -20.62 -22.37
CA GLY A 344 8.69 -20.88 -21.15
C GLY A 344 8.58 -22.32 -20.65
N PRO A 345 9.57 -22.84 -19.88
CA PRO A 345 9.45 -24.18 -19.36
C PRO A 345 8.26 -24.28 -18.40
N TRP A 346 7.29 -25.12 -18.73
CA TRP A 346 6.18 -25.50 -17.87
C TRP A 346 6.58 -26.71 -17.03
N GLU A 347 6.33 -26.64 -15.73
CA GLU A 347 6.55 -27.75 -14.81
C GLU A 347 5.24 -28.46 -14.55
N ALA A 348 5.11 -29.69 -15.06
CA ALA A 348 3.97 -30.55 -14.79
C ALA A 348 4.32 -31.55 -13.68
N TYR A 349 3.63 -31.46 -12.56
CA TYR A 349 3.76 -32.36 -11.42
C TYR A 349 2.69 -33.44 -11.49
N ILE A 350 3.10 -34.65 -11.89
CA ILE A 350 2.24 -35.83 -12.04
C ILE A 350 2.40 -36.70 -10.79
N THR A 351 1.32 -36.83 -10.01
CA THR A 351 1.32 -37.70 -8.82
C THR A 351 0.83 -39.08 -9.21
N TYR A 352 1.71 -40.08 -9.17
CA TYR A 352 1.36 -41.49 -9.38
C TYR A 352 0.91 -42.15 -8.09
N ASP A 353 0.01 -43.11 -8.21
CA ASP A 353 -0.50 -43.90 -7.09
C ASP A 353 0.54 -44.90 -6.53
N ARG A 354 1.45 -45.38 -7.40
CA ARG A 354 2.51 -46.35 -7.05
C ARG A 354 3.90 -45.71 -7.00
N GLY A 355 4.82 -46.39 -6.30
CA GLY A 355 6.19 -45.92 -6.05
C GLY A 355 7.15 -46.01 -7.24
N ASP A 356 6.79 -46.78 -8.27
CA ASP A 356 7.54 -46.96 -9.53
C ASP A 356 7.16 -45.90 -10.60
N GLY A 357 6.55 -44.78 -10.19
CA GLY A 357 6.07 -43.73 -11.10
C GLY A 357 7.15 -43.11 -12.00
N LEU A 358 8.37 -42.93 -11.49
CA LEU A 358 9.49 -42.42 -12.28
C LEU A 358 9.96 -43.42 -13.33
N GLU A 359 10.15 -44.68 -12.94
CA GLU A 359 10.57 -45.75 -13.84
C GLU A 359 9.56 -45.94 -14.98
N TYR A 360 8.26 -45.89 -14.65
CA TYR A 360 7.20 -45.90 -15.64
C TYR A 360 7.30 -44.73 -16.61
N ALA A 361 7.42 -43.50 -16.10
CA ALA A 361 7.52 -42.30 -16.94
C ALA A 361 8.76 -42.33 -17.87
N GLN A 362 9.89 -42.85 -17.38
CA GLN A 362 11.11 -43.03 -18.19
C GLN A 362 10.95 -44.15 -19.24
N SER A 363 10.24 -45.23 -18.91
CA SER A 363 9.98 -46.34 -19.84
C SER A 363 9.13 -45.92 -21.06
N LEU A 364 8.27 -44.92 -20.90
CA LEU A 364 7.47 -44.38 -22.01
C LEU A 364 8.33 -43.65 -23.05
N GLY A 365 9.50 -43.12 -22.65
CA GLY A 365 10.48 -42.53 -23.57
C GLY A 365 9.95 -41.37 -24.43
N ILE A 366 8.94 -40.64 -23.95
CA ILE A 366 8.26 -39.57 -24.70
C ILE A 366 9.20 -38.37 -24.86
N LYS A 367 9.49 -37.99 -26.09
CA LYS A 367 10.38 -36.86 -26.42
C LYS A 367 9.63 -35.57 -26.77
N SER A 368 8.47 -35.70 -27.40
CA SER A 368 7.61 -34.57 -27.76
C SER A 368 6.14 -34.95 -27.65
N ILE A 369 5.31 -33.98 -27.26
CA ILE A 369 3.87 -34.13 -27.06
C ILE A 369 3.19 -32.94 -27.73
N ASP A 370 2.45 -33.17 -28.81
CA ASP A 370 1.63 -32.14 -29.48
C ASP A 370 2.41 -30.83 -29.77
N GLY A 371 3.70 -30.95 -30.13
CA GLY A 371 4.59 -29.82 -30.41
C GLY A 371 5.33 -29.22 -29.20
N ALA A 372 5.06 -29.70 -27.98
CA ALA A 372 5.87 -29.43 -26.79
C ALA A 372 7.01 -30.43 -26.68
N GLU A 373 8.24 -29.96 -26.50
CA GLU A 373 9.39 -30.80 -26.23
C GLU A 373 9.46 -31.12 -24.74
N VAL A 374 9.69 -32.38 -24.41
CA VAL A 374 9.90 -32.83 -23.02
C VAL A 374 11.38 -32.64 -22.70
N LEU A 375 11.70 -31.60 -21.93
CA LEU A 375 13.06 -31.22 -21.60
C LEU A 375 13.66 -32.14 -20.53
N GLU A 376 12.86 -32.46 -19.52
CA GLU A 376 13.34 -33.21 -18.36
C GLU A 376 12.18 -33.99 -17.70
N VAL A 377 12.47 -35.21 -17.26
CA VAL A 377 11.56 -36.04 -16.45
C VAL A 377 12.33 -36.47 -15.21
N VAL A 378 12.02 -35.87 -14.08
CA VAL A 378 12.71 -36.11 -12.81
C VAL A 378 11.72 -36.34 -11.68
N GLU A 379 12.13 -37.08 -10.66
CA GLU A 379 11.35 -37.19 -9.44
C GLU A 379 11.39 -35.87 -8.66
N HIS A 380 10.22 -35.37 -8.30
CA HIS A 380 10.11 -34.18 -7.46
C HIS A 380 10.38 -34.56 -6.00
N LYS A 381 11.55 -34.14 -5.50
CA LYS A 381 11.91 -34.30 -4.09
C LYS A 381 10.99 -33.44 -3.22
N ARG A 382 10.12 -34.10 -2.46
CA ARG A 382 9.28 -33.51 -1.42
C ARG A 382 9.64 -34.08 -0.07
N GLU A 383 9.43 -33.30 0.98
CA GLU A 383 9.52 -33.84 2.33
C GLU A 383 8.44 -34.92 2.53
N PRO A 384 8.78 -36.06 3.17
CA PRO A 384 7.81 -37.12 3.43
C PRO A 384 6.70 -36.57 4.32
N GLN A 385 5.45 -36.77 3.93
CA GLN A 385 4.33 -36.23 4.71
C GLN A 385 4.23 -36.99 6.03
N PRO A 386 3.91 -36.33 7.16
CA PRO A 386 3.64 -37.00 8.41
C PRO A 386 2.24 -37.63 8.39
N TYR A 387 2.07 -38.75 9.12
CA TYR A 387 0.79 -39.46 9.20
C TYR A 387 -0.38 -38.57 9.67
N ALA A 388 -0.09 -37.53 10.45
CA ALA A 388 -1.06 -36.54 10.89
C ALA A 388 -1.83 -35.85 9.74
N LYS A 389 -1.24 -35.74 8.54
CA LYS A 389 -1.90 -35.15 7.36
C LYS A 389 -2.97 -36.06 6.74
N VAL A 390 -2.95 -37.35 7.04
CA VAL A 390 -3.95 -38.33 6.58
C VAL A 390 -4.85 -38.83 7.72
N ASP A 391 -4.42 -38.68 8.98
CA ASP A 391 -5.20 -39.06 10.15
C ASP A 391 -6.48 -38.21 10.29
N PRO A 392 -7.69 -38.81 10.17
CA PRO A 392 -8.94 -38.06 10.25
C PRO A 392 -9.12 -37.34 11.60
N VAL A 393 -8.62 -37.89 12.70
CA VAL A 393 -8.75 -37.28 14.04
C VAL A 393 -7.95 -35.99 14.13
N PHE A 394 -6.72 -35.99 13.62
CA PHE A 394 -5.86 -34.82 13.59
C PHE A 394 -6.43 -33.74 12.65
N LEU A 395 -6.90 -34.14 11.46
CA LEU A 395 -7.52 -33.23 10.49
C LEU A 395 -8.81 -32.60 11.01
N GLU A 396 -9.64 -33.35 11.74
CA GLU A 396 -10.82 -32.80 12.41
C GLU A 396 -10.45 -31.76 13.48
N ALA A 397 -9.43 -32.06 14.30
CA ALA A 397 -8.94 -31.13 15.30
C ALA A 397 -8.44 -29.81 14.66
N LEU A 398 -7.66 -29.90 13.58
CA LEU A 398 -7.16 -28.75 12.83
C LEU A 398 -8.30 -27.92 12.22
N ARG A 399 -9.28 -28.59 11.59
CA ARG A 399 -10.46 -27.91 11.02
C ARG A 399 -11.27 -27.21 12.11
N ARG A 400 -11.43 -27.82 13.28
CA ARG A 400 -12.15 -27.22 14.41
C ARG A 400 -11.44 -25.99 14.96
N GLU A 401 -10.11 -26.04 15.07
CA GLU A 401 -9.33 -24.88 15.53
C GLU A 401 -9.43 -23.72 14.52
N LYS A 402 -9.25 -24.02 13.23
CA LYS A 402 -9.44 -23.04 12.16
C LYS A 402 -10.84 -22.44 12.15
N ALA A 403 -11.88 -23.26 12.36
CA ALA A 403 -13.25 -22.79 12.42
C ALA A 403 -13.47 -21.83 13.61
N ARG A 404 -12.85 -22.08 14.76
CA ARG A 404 -12.91 -21.18 15.92
C ARG A 404 -12.20 -19.86 15.65
N GLU A 405 -10.99 -19.93 15.08
CA GLU A 405 -10.21 -18.75 14.69
C GLU A 405 -10.99 -17.89 13.70
N GLU A 406 -11.53 -18.49 12.64
CA GLU A 406 -12.34 -17.79 11.64
C GLU A 406 -13.60 -17.19 12.24
N THR A 407 -14.25 -17.89 13.19
CA THR A 407 -15.43 -17.37 13.88
C THR A 407 -15.07 -16.14 14.70
N LEU A 408 -13.98 -16.18 15.48
CA LEU A 408 -13.51 -15.04 16.28
C LEU A 408 -13.08 -13.85 15.41
N MET A 409 -12.51 -14.10 14.24
CA MET A 409 -12.05 -13.05 13.33
C MET A 409 -13.20 -12.38 12.58
N LYS A 410 -14.23 -13.15 12.18
CA LYS A 410 -15.31 -12.67 11.31
C LYS A 410 -16.57 -12.25 12.08
N TRP A 411 -16.77 -12.72 13.32
CA TRP A 411 -18.02 -12.53 14.08
C TRP A 411 -17.78 -11.97 15.50
N PRO A 412 -18.61 -11.02 15.97
CA PRO A 412 -19.71 -10.36 15.26
C PRO A 412 -19.19 -9.39 14.20
N HIS A 413 -19.79 -9.41 13.00
CA HIS A 413 -19.44 -8.46 11.95
C HIS A 413 -20.00 -7.08 12.28
N VAL A 414 -19.11 -6.09 12.35
CA VAL A 414 -19.47 -4.69 12.61
C VAL A 414 -18.80 -3.84 11.53
N PRO A 415 -19.55 -2.97 10.82
CA PRO A 415 -19.00 -2.22 9.70
C PRO A 415 -17.89 -1.28 10.17
N GLN A 416 -16.82 -1.20 9.37
CA GLN A 416 -15.68 -0.34 9.67
C GLN A 416 -16.10 1.13 9.78
N TRP A 417 -16.98 1.62 8.92
CA TRP A 417 -17.51 2.97 9.03
C TRP A 417 -18.88 3.07 8.39
N LYS A 418 -19.72 3.94 8.95
CA LYS A 418 -21.00 4.38 8.38
C LYS A 418 -21.31 5.80 8.84
N TYR A 419 -22.11 6.55 8.07
CA TYR A 419 -22.36 7.98 8.33
C TYR A 419 -23.04 8.24 9.68
N GLU A 420 -23.88 7.31 10.13
CA GLU A 420 -24.61 7.34 11.39
C GLU A 420 -23.68 7.50 12.59
N TYR A 421 -22.46 6.95 12.52
CA TYR A 421 -21.45 7.14 13.56
C TYR A 421 -21.15 8.62 13.78
N SER A 422 -20.86 9.37 12.71
CA SER A 422 -20.66 10.82 12.81
C SER A 422 -21.95 11.59 13.08
N GLU A 423 -23.10 11.07 12.69
CA GLU A 423 -24.37 11.73 12.93
C GLU A 423 -24.73 11.72 14.42
N TYR A 424 -24.68 10.55 15.06
CA TYR A 424 -25.08 10.39 16.46
C TYR A 424 -24.06 10.95 17.45
N THR A 425 -22.78 11.01 17.06
CA THR A 425 -21.70 11.54 17.91
C THR A 425 -21.58 13.06 17.88
N ARG A 426 -22.25 13.77 16.96
CA ARG A 426 -22.31 15.23 16.96
C ARG A 426 -23.21 15.75 18.09
N LYS A 427 -22.73 16.77 18.79
CA LYS A 427 -23.42 17.46 19.88
C LYS A 427 -23.25 18.97 19.74
N HIS A 428 -24.22 19.73 20.25
CA HIS A 428 -24.11 21.18 20.28
C HIS A 428 -23.15 21.62 21.39
N LEU A 429 -22.60 22.83 21.27
CA LEU A 429 -21.68 23.37 22.27
C LEU A 429 -22.30 23.40 23.68
N ALA A 430 -23.59 23.74 23.79
CA ALA A 430 -24.30 23.74 25.07
C ALA A 430 -24.33 22.35 25.73
N ASP A 431 -24.51 21.29 24.93
CA ASP A 431 -24.50 19.91 25.44
C ASP A 431 -23.10 19.49 25.88
N ILE A 432 -22.07 19.87 25.12
CA ILE A 432 -20.66 19.59 25.42
C ILE A 432 -20.27 20.23 26.76
N VAL A 433 -20.64 21.49 26.97
CA VAL A 433 -20.41 22.20 28.23
C VAL A 433 -21.16 21.51 29.35
N ARG A 434 -22.46 21.22 29.18
CA ARG A 434 -23.28 20.56 30.20
C ARG A 434 -22.73 19.18 30.62
N TYR A 435 -22.14 18.44 29.69
CA TYR A 435 -21.61 17.10 29.95
C TYR A 435 -20.23 17.10 30.62
N ASN A 436 -19.30 17.96 30.18
CA ASN A 436 -17.89 17.91 30.61
C ASN A 436 -17.50 18.95 31.67
N TYR A 437 -18.37 19.93 31.97
CA TYR A 437 -17.98 21.08 32.79
C TYR A 437 -17.59 20.70 34.22
N SER A 438 -16.53 21.37 34.69
CA SER A 438 -16.05 21.33 36.07
C SER A 438 -15.54 22.71 36.45
N ASN A 439 -15.77 23.12 37.69
CA ASN A 439 -15.30 24.40 38.23
C ASN A 439 -13.76 24.58 38.20
N VAL A 440 -13.00 23.52 37.87
CA VAL A 440 -11.57 23.58 37.59
C VAL A 440 -11.23 24.67 36.57
N VAL A 441 -12.05 24.85 35.53
CA VAL A 441 -11.76 25.88 34.50
C VAL A 441 -11.80 27.29 35.10
N ASP A 442 -12.81 27.62 35.89
CA ASP A 442 -12.97 28.94 36.49
C ASP A 442 -11.91 29.20 37.59
N TYR A 443 -11.58 28.17 38.37
CA TYR A 443 -10.53 28.28 39.39
C TYR A 443 -9.15 28.46 38.77
N VAL A 444 -8.84 27.74 37.70
CA VAL A 444 -7.57 27.88 36.98
C VAL A 444 -7.50 29.26 36.30
N ASP A 445 -8.58 29.73 35.68
CA ASP A 445 -8.64 31.08 35.12
C ASP A 445 -8.34 32.16 36.17
N ARG A 446 -8.93 32.01 37.37
CA ARG A 446 -8.64 32.90 38.50
C ARG A 446 -7.20 32.78 38.99
N GLU A 447 -6.66 31.57 39.10
CA GLU A 447 -5.28 31.31 39.53
C GLU A 447 -4.27 31.90 38.53
N VAL A 448 -4.49 31.71 37.24
CA VAL A 448 -3.67 32.28 36.16
C VAL A 448 -3.72 33.80 36.19
N LEU A 449 -4.90 34.38 36.36
CA LEU A 449 -5.07 35.83 36.49
C LEU A 449 -4.29 36.39 37.68
N LEU A 450 -4.25 35.68 38.81
CA LEU A 450 -3.55 36.12 40.02
C LEU A 450 -2.04 35.85 39.99
N THR A 451 -1.59 34.81 39.29
CA THR A 451 -0.19 34.37 39.30
C THR A 451 0.61 34.79 38.07
N GLY A 452 -0.06 35.11 36.95
CA GLY A 452 0.57 35.43 35.67
C GLY A 452 1.26 34.23 34.99
N ARG A 453 0.98 32.99 35.42
CA ARG A 453 1.56 31.78 34.81
C ARG A 453 0.88 31.45 33.48
N SER A 454 1.64 30.92 32.52
CA SER A 454 1.10 30.45 31.24
C SER A 454 0.54 29.03 31.34
N VAL A 455 -0.59 28.79 30.66
CA VAL A 455 -1.23 27.46 30.54
C VAL A 455 -1.27 27.09 29.06
N TRP A 456 -0.78 25.90 28.73
CA TRP A 456 -0.63 25.43 27.34
C TRP A 456 -1.63 24.33 26.97
N GLU A 457 -2.12 23.58 27.95
CA GLU A 457 -3.12 22.52 27.78
C GLU A 457 -4.37 22.84 28.60
N CYS A 458 -5.54 22.40 28.10
CA CYS A 458 -6.78 22.57 28.85
C CYS A 458 -6.69 21.77 30.17
N PRO A 459 -7.06 22.35 31.33
CA PRO A 459 -6.97 21.66 32.61
C PRO A 459 -7.99 20.53 32.78
N ILE A 460 -8.93 20.39 31.84
CA ILE A 460 -9.94 19.33 31.79
C ILE A 460 -9.91 18.62 30.43
N ASP A 461 -10.20 17.32 30.43
CA ASP A 461 -10.35 16.54 29.19
C ASP A 461 -11.76 16.77 28.63
N ILE A 462 -11.86 17.35 27.42
CA ILE A 462 -13.15 17.64 26.77
C ILE A 462 -13.55 16.49 25.84
N ASP A 463 -14.60 15.75 26.19
CA ASP A 463 -15.25 14.82 25.26
C ASP A 463 -16.30 15.54 24.43
N TYR A 464 -15.90 15.96 23.22
CA TYR A 464 -16.78 16.64 22.25
C TYR A 464 -17.99 15.80 21.80
N THR A 465 -17.96 14.48 22.03
CA THR A 465 -19.06 13.58 21.65
C THR A 465 -20.06 13.31 22.78
N CYS A 466 -19.81 13.86 23.98
CA CYS A 466 -20.60 13.61 25.19
C CYS A 466 -20.80 12.10 25.47
N GLY A 467 -19.72 11.32 25.37
CA GLY A 467 -19.73 9.86 25.50
C GLY A 467 -20.09 9.10 24.23
N GLY A 468 -20.53 9.78 23.16
CA GLY A 468 -20.94 9.17 21.91
C GLY A 468 -19.83 8.36 21.23
N ALA A 469 -18.57 8.79 21.31
CA ALA A 469 -17.44 8.08 20.70
C ALA A 469 -17.30 6.63 21.20
N LYS A 470 -17.72 6.36 22.44
CA LYS A 470 -17.68 5.00 23.03
C LYS A 470 -18.68 4.03 22.38
N SER A 471 -19.70 4.55 21.69
CA SER A 471 -20.66 3.75 20.93
C SER A 471 -20.15 3.35 19.54
N VAL A 472 -19.08 4.00 19.07
CA VAL A 472 -18.45 3.69 17.78
C VAL A 472 -17.46 2.55 17.97
N PRO A 473 -17.39 1.58 17.03
CA PRO A 473 -16.44 0.48 17.11
C PRO A 473 -14.99 0.98 17.15
N PRO A 474 -14.08 0.33 17.89
CA PRO A 474 -12.71 0.80 18.06
C PRO A 474 -11.86 0.72 16.78
N HIS A 475 -12.21 -0.15 15.83
CA HIS A 475 -11.53 -0.25 14.53
C HIS A 475 -12.06 0.74 13.48
N ALA A 476 -12.99 1.62 13.86
CA ALA A 476 -13.67 2.48 12.91
C ALA A 476 -12.76 3.56 12.31
N LYS A 477 -12.79 3.69 10.98
CA LYS A 477 -11.97 4.64 10.22
C LYS A 477 -12.75 5.17 9.02
N LYS A 478 -12.77 6.49 8.83
CA LYS A 478 -13.44 7.11 7.68
C LYS A 478 -12.84 6.59 6.36
N PRO A 479 -13.65 6.25 5.35
CA PRO A 479 -13.13 5.88 4.04
C PRO A 479 -12.52 7.10 3.34
N ILE A 480 -11.60 6.85 2.42
CA ILE A 480 -11.03 7.89 1.56
C ILE A 480 -12.13 8.33 0.58
N ARG A 481 -12.30 9.65 0.45
CA ARG A 481 -13.20 10.27 -0.53
C ARG A 481 -12.36 10.91 -1.62
N TYR A 482 -12.75 10.70 -2.87
CA TYR A 482 -12.07 11.26 -4.03
C TYR A 482 -12.96 12.30 -4.69
N MET A 483 -12.33 13.36 -5.23
CA MET A 483 -13.04 14.43 -5.97
C MET A 483 -14.16 15.06 -5.14
N ASP A 484 -13.86 15.40 -3.88
CA ASP A 484 -14.84 16.06 -3.02
C ASP A 484 -15.23 17.44 -3.59
N ALA A 485 -16.52 17.75 -3.54
CA ALA A 485 -17.05 19.02 -4.03
C ALA A 485 -16.73 20.16 -3.04
N GLY A 486 -15.51 20.68 -3.10
CA GLY A 486 -15.05 21.79 -2.27
C GLY A 486 -13.87 22.54 -2.89
N ILE A 487 -13.73 23.82 -2.54
CA ILE A 487 -12.66 24.70 -3.05
C ILE A 487 -11.43 24.76 -2.11
N ALA A 488 -11.54 24.19 -0.90
CA ALA A 488 -10.50 24.30 0.12
C ALA A 488 -9.14 23.72 -0.32
N GLU A 489 -9.15 22.64 -1.11
CA GLU A 489 -7.92 22.01 -1.63
C GLU A 489 -7.15 22.92 -2.61
N VAL A 490 -7.83 23.90 -3.22
CA VAL A 490 -7.17 24.90 -4.09
C VAL A 490 -6.30 25.86 -3.27
N GLY A 491 -6.61 26.06 -1.99
CA GLY A 491 -5.81 26.88 -1.07
C GLY A 491 -5.71 28.34 -1.49
N VAL A 492 -6.83 28.94 -1.89
CA VAL A 492 -6.90 30.37 -2.24
C VAL A 492 -6.70 31.26 -1.00
N THR A 493 -6.12 32.45 -1.19
CA THR A 493 -5.77 33.36 -0.08
C THR A 493 -6.14 34.83 -0.35
N ASP A 494 -6.87 35.06 -1.44
CA ASP A 494 -7.07 36.34 -2.12
C ASP A 494 -8.51 36.51 -2.64
N ILE A 495 -9.39 35.55 -2.37
CA ILE A 495 -10.84 35.53 -2.62
C ILE A 495 -11.54 34.89 -1.42
#